data_AF-A0A917ZSM6-F1
#
_entry.id   AF-A0A917ZSM6-F1
#
_cell.length_a   1.000
_cell.length_b   1.000
_cell.length_c   1.000
_cell.angle_alpha   90.00
_cell.angle_beta   90.00
_cell.angle_gamma   90.00
#
_symmetry.space_group_name_H-M   'P 1'
#
loop_
_entity.id
_entity.type
_entity.pdbx_description
1 polymer ?
#
loop_
_entity_poly.entity_id
_entity_poly.type
_entity_poly.pdbx_seq_one_letter_code
_entity_poly.pdbx_strand_id
1 'polypeptide(L)'
;MSDSKRVEKLVEVYLGWLLSTDAEAGWHQPRDYRGDVRLPGGGGYDQADVKMINEIRWLREPHALLPLAKSLIGRLNPKHSIPLIVHHRYAGTINPATGRYWTDNAIALELGVRLKQYRHRRYHAMVKLGQWLREAEGAKVISGDNEAAA
;
A
#
# COMPACT_ATOMS: atom_id res chain seq x y z
N MET A 1 -2.34 19.11 2.44
CA MET A 1 -1.78 17.97 3.21
C MET A 1 -0.26 18.08 3.17
N SER A 2 0.46 17.92 4.28
CA SER A 2 1.93 18.03 4.25
C SER A 2 2.56 16.86 3.48
N ASP A 3 3.69 17.10 2.82
CA ASP A 3 4.39 16.07 2.01
C ASP A 3 4.67 14.79 2.81
N SER A 4 5.02 14.91 4.08
CA SER A 4 5.22 13.76 4.97
C SER A 4 3.98 12.89 5.08
N LYS A 5 2.79 13.47 5.28
CA LYS A 5 1.53 12.72 5.38
C LYS A 5 1.17 12.00 4.08
N ARG A 6 1.55 12.58 2.93
CA ARG A 6 1.33 11.96 1.61
C ARG A 6 2.24 10.75 1.43
N VAL A 7 3.50 10.86 1.81
CA VAL A 7 4.45 9.75 1.81
C VAL A 7 4.00 8.65 2.77
N GLU A 8 3.57 9.01 3.99
CA GLU A 8 3.02 8.06 4.96
C GLU A 8 1.83 7.29 4.36
N LYS A 9 0.92 7.98 3.67
CA LYS A 9 -0.22 7.32 3.01
C LYS A 9 0.22 6.36 1.89
N LEU A 10 1.25 6.71 1.11
CA LEU A 10 1.81 5.81 0.11
C LEU A 10 2.42 4.56 0.73
N VAL A 11 3.13 4.70 1.84
CA VAL A 11 3.72 3.57 2.57
C VAL A 11 2.62 2.68 3.16
N GLU A 12 1.56 3.28 3.71
CA GLU A 12 0.39 2.57 4.22
C GLU A 12 -0.29 1.73 3.11
N VAL A 13 -0.54 2.33 1.94
CA VAL A 13 -1.13 1.62 0.79
C VAL A 13 -0.24 0.48 0.32
N TYR A 14 1.08 0.71 0.26
CA TYR A 14 2.03 -0.33 -0.12
C TYR A 14 2.11 -1.48 0.89
N LEU A 15 2.12 -1.16 2.19
CA LEU A 15 2.06 -2.14 3.27
C LEU A 15 0.76 -2.93 3.24
N GLY A 16 -0.36 -2.26 3.01
CA GLY A 16 -1.66 -2.89 2.83
C GLY A 16 -1.62 -3.91 1.70
N TRP A 17 -1.07 -3.56 0.54
CA TRP A 17 -0.87 -4.51 -0.55
C TRP A 17 0.13 -5.64 -0.22
N LEU A 18 1.26 -5.33 0.42
CA LEU A 18 2.30 -6.32 0.74
C LEU A 18 1.83 -7.36 1.78
N LEU A 19 1.00 -6.93 2.72
CA LEU A 19 0.48 -7.76 3.82
C LEU A 19 -0.91 -8.31 3.54
N SER A 20 -1.62 -7.76 2.55
CA SER A 20 -2.82 -8.40 2.03
C SER A 20 -2.38 -9.73 1.47
N THR A 21 -2.78 -10.79 2.12
CA THR A 21 -2.67 -12.11 1.54
C THR A 21 -3.59 -12.13 0.31
N ASP A 22 -3.06 -12.52 -0.85
CA ASP A 22 -3.90 -13.02 -1.95
C ASP A 22 -4.75 -14.23 -1.52
N ALA A 23 -4.50 -14.77 -0.31
CA ALA A 23 -5.43 -15.63 0.39
C ALA A 23 -6.71 -14.84 0.68
N GLU A 24 -7.67 -14.99 -0.23
CA GLU A 24 -9.04 -15.36 0.09
C GLU A 24 -9.18 -15.54 1.60
N ALA A 25 -9.73 -14.53 2.29
CA ALA A 25 -10.36 -14.79 3.57
C ALA A 25 -11.37 -15.90 3.27
N GLY A 26 -11.00 -17.12 3.66
CA GLY A 26 -11.70 -18.34 3.33
C GLY A 26 -13.14 -18.26 3.84
N TRP A 27 -14.01 -17.74 3.01
CA TRP A 27 -15.36 -18.24 2.89
C TRP A 27 -15.27 -19.35 1.84
N HIS A 28 -14.98 -20.55 2.31
CA HIS A 28 -15.07 -21.75 1.47
C HIS A 28 -16.47 -21.83 0.85
N GLN A 29 -16.55 -21.87 -0.48
CA GLN A 29 -17.16 -22.95 -1.26
C GLN A 29 -16.88 -22.81 -2.78
N PRO A 30 -17.05 -23.88 -3.59
CA PRO A 30 -15.94 -24.49 -4.33
C PRO A 30 -15.83 -24.09 -5.81
N ARG A 31 -14.64 -24.44 -6.34
CA ARG A 31 -14.15 -24.42 -7.73
C ARG A 31 -15.22 -24.51 -8.83
N ASP A 32 -15.21 -23.49 -9.69
CA ASP A 32 -14.94 -23.55 -11.14
C ASP A 32 -15.65 -22.36 -11.79
N TYR A 33 -14.94 -21.24 -12.00
CA TYR A 33 -15.48 -20.15 -12.81
C TYR A 33 -14.38 -19.57 -13.71
N ARG A 34 -14.34 -20.07 -14.94
CA ARG A 34 -13.54 -19.53 -16.05
C ARG A 34 -14.40 -18.55 -16.84
N GLY A 35 -14.09 -17.25 -16.74
CA GLY A 35 -14.56 -16.24 -17.68
C GLY A 35 -15.84 -15.52 -17.27
N ASP A 36 -15.97 -14.30 -17.78
CA ASP A 36 -16.99 -13.29 -17.50
C ASP A 36 -18.38 -13.83 -17.15
N VAL A 37 -18.88 -13.41 -15.99
CA VAL A 37 -20.28 -13.60 -15.59
C VAL A 37 -21.16 -12.76 -16.53
N ARG A 38 -21.58 -13.34 -17.64
CA ARG A 38 -22.84 -12.97 -18.30
C ARG A 38 -23.93 -13.84 -17.67
N LEU A 39 -24.67 -13.27 -16.71
CA LEU A 39 -25.81 -13.95 -16.10
C LEU A 39 -26.89 -14.23 -17.18
N PRO A 40 -27.46 -15.44 -17.24
CA PRO A 40 -28.60 -15.71 -18.11
C PRO A 40 -29.78 -14.83 -17.67
N GLY A 41 -30.43 -14.23 -18.66
CA GLY A 41 -31.54 -13.32 -18.43
C GLY A 41 -32.67 -13.96 -17.63
N GLY A 42 -33.26 -13.16 -16.73
CA GLY A 42 -34.55 -13.42 -16.12
C GLY A 42 -34.54 -14.45 -14.98
N GLY A 43 -34.53 -13.97 -13.74
CA GLY A 43 -34.99 -14.76 -12.59
C GLY A 43 -34.16 -14.60 -11.32
N GLY A 44 -34.67 -13.80 -10.37
CA GLY A 44 -34.55 -14.12 -8.95
C GLY A 44 -33.25 -13.84 -8.20
N TYR A 45 -32.27 -13.15 -8.77
CA TYR A 45 -31.13 -12.65 -7.98
C TYR A 45 -31.44 -11.25 -7.43
N ASP A 46 -31.34 -11.10 -6.11
CA ASP A 46 -31.55 -9.83 -5.41
C ASP A 46 -30.53 -8.80 -5.92
N GLN A 47 -31.00 -7.61 -6.26
CA GLN A 47 -30.14 -6.49 -6.66
C GLN A 47 -29.15 -6.14 -5.54
N ALA A 48 -29.44 -6.52 -4.29
CA ALA A 48 -28.52 -6.43 -3.17
C ALA A 48 -27.24 -7.27 -3.36
N ASP A 49 -27.34 -8.48 -3.92
CA ASP A 49 -26.18 -9.37 -4.12
C ASP A 49 -25.25 -8.82 -5.21
N VAL A 50 -25.81 -8.30 -6.30
CA VAL A 50 -25.05 -7.67 -7.39
C VAL A 50 -24.36 -6.40 -6.90
N LYS A 51 -25.05 -5.59 -6.09
CA LYS A 51 -24.47 -4.42 -5.43
C LYS A 51 -23.34 -4.82 -4.49
N MET A 52 -23.54 -5.85 -3.66
CA MET A 52 -22.54 -6.33 -2.72
C MET A 52 -21.31 -6.88 -3.44
N ILE A 53 -21.48 -7.62 -4.54
CA ILE A 53 -20.38 -8.08 -5.40
C ILE A 53 -19.61 -6.91 -6.01
N ASN A 54 -20.31 -5.87 -6.47
CA ASN A 54 -19.66 -4.67 -7.02
C ASN A 54 -18.97 -3.83 -5.95
N GLU A 55 -19.53 -3.71 -4.75
CA GLU A 55 -18.89 -3.08 -3.59
C GLU A 55 -17.66 -3.87 -3.14
N ILE A 56 -17.74 -5.20 -3.11
CA ILE A 56 -16.59 -6.07 -2.84
C ILE A 56 -15.53 -5.91 -3.93
N ARG A 57 -15.92 -5.82 -5.21
CA ARG A 57 -14.99 -5.55 -6.32
C ARG A 57 -14.34 -4.18 -6.18
N TRP A 58 -15.10 -3.14 -5.86
CA TRP A 58 -14.59 -1.79 -5.59
C TRP A 58 -13.63 -1.75 -4.39
N LEU A 59 -13.93 -2.50 -3.32
CA LEU A 59 -13.03 -2.68 -2.18
C LEU A 59 -11.76 -3.47 -2.54
N ARG A 60 -11.83 -4.34 -3.57
CA ARG A 60 -10.72 -5.14 -4.09
C ARG A 60 -9.96 -4.46 -5.23
N GLU A 61 -10.47 -3.36 -5.79
CA GLU A 61 -9.76 -2.61 -6.81
C GLU A 61 -8.44 -2.09 -6.23
N PRO A 62 -7.32 -2.20 -7.00
CA PRO A 62 -6.05 -1.67 -6.54
C PRO A 62 -6.24 -0.20 -6.22
N HIS A 63 -6.00 0.17 -4.96
CA HIS A 63 -6.11 1.55 -4.48
C HIS A 63 -5.51 2.48 -5.54
N ALA A 64 -6.14 3.60 -5.88
CA ALA A 64 -5.69 4.48 -6.97
C ALA A 64 -4.21 4.94 -6.86
N LEU A 65 -3.65 4.86 -5.64
CA LEU A 65 -2.26 5.21 -5.33
C LEU A 65 -1.32 3.99 -5.38
N LEU A 66 -1.82 2.77 -5.45
CA LEU A 66 -1.04 1.54 -5.40
C LEU A 66 -0.02 1.41 -6.54
N PRO A 67 -0.35 1.71 -7.83
CA PRO A 67 0.66 1.70 -8.89
C PRO A 67 1.80 2.67 -8.61
N LEU A 68 1.47 3.87 -8.11
CA LEU A 68 2.46 4.88 -7.73
C LEU A 68 3.27 4.45 -6.50
N ALA A 69 2.63 3.86 -5.50
CA ALA A 69 3.29 3.37 -4.30
C ALA A 69 4.28 2.25 -4.63
N LYS A 70 3.88 1.30 -5.49
CA LYS A 70 4.76 0.23 -6.01
C LYS A 70 5.97 0.79 -6.75
N SER A 71 5.77 1.75 -7.65
CA SER A 71 6.86 2.31 -8.43
C SER A 71 7.85 3.09 -7.57
N LEU A 72 7.36 3.94 -6.66
CA LEU A 72 8.20 4.78 -5.81
C LEU A 72 8.94 3.97 -4.74
N ILE A 73 8.24 3.08 -4.04
CA ILE A 73 8.85 2.28 -2.96
C ILE A 73 9.74 1.19 -3.55
N GLY A 74 9.34 0.58 -4.68
CA GLY A 74 10.15 -0.43 -5.37
C GLY A 74 11.47 0.11 -5.94
N ARG A 75 11.52 1.41 -6.28
CA ARG A 75 12.75 2.09 -6.72
C ARG A 75 13.73 2.40 -5.58
N LEU A 76 13.26 2.34 -4.33
CA LEU A 76 14.04 2.72 -3.17
C LEU A 76 14.96 1.56 -2.75
N ASN A 77 16.24 1.84 -2.49
CA ASN A 77 17.19 0.81 -2.11
C ASN A 77 16.71 0.07 -0.83
N PRO A 78 16.78 -1.28 -0.78
CA PRO A 78 16.39 -2.09 0.38
C PRO A 78 16.95 -1.60 1.72
N LYS A 79 18.18 -1.06 1.71
CA LYS A 79 18.83 -0.47 2.88
C LYS A 79 18.01 0.65 3.54
N HIS A 80 17.17 1.34 2.76
CA HIS A 80 16.33 2.45 3.19
C HIS A 80 14.84 2.08 3.25
N SER A 81 14.35 1.22 2.33
CA SER A 81 12.94 0.85 2.29
C SER A 81 12.57 -0.11 3.42
N ILE A 82 13.43 -1.07 3.77
CA ILE A 82 13.16 -2.01 4.86
C ILE A 82 12.96 -1.29 6.20
N PRO A 83 13.87 -0.40 6.67
CA PRO A 83 13.65 0.36 7.89
C PRO A 83 12.36 1.20 7.88
N LEU A 84 11.99 1.77 6.73
CA LEU A 84 10.78 2.57 6.59
C LEU A 84 9.50 1.72 6.73
N ILE A 85 9.44 0.61 6.00
CA ILE A 85 8.30 -0.33 5.99
C ILE A 85 8.12 -0.96 7.37
N VAL A 86 9.21 -1.43 7.99
CA VAL A 86 9.18 -2.03 9.32
C VAL A 86 8.80 -1.00 10.39
N HIS A 87 9.28 0.24 10.27
CA HIS A 87 8.83 1.33 11.16
C HIS A 87 7.33 1.54 11.07
N HIS A 88 6.81 1.73 9.86
CA HIS A 88 5.37 1.97 9.65
C HIS A 88 4.49 0.82 10.11
N ARG A 89 4.98 -0.42 10.01
CA ARG A 89 4.23 -1.60 10.46
C ARG A 89 4.20 -1.75 11.98
N TYR A 90 5.33 -1.52 12.64
CA TYR A 90 5.48 -1.94 14.04
C TYR A 90 5.55 -0.79 15.03
N ALA A 91 6.06 0.39 14.67
CA ALA A 91 6.29 1.46 15.63
C ALA A 91 5.01 1.82 16.41
N GLY A 92 5.10 1.80 17.75
CA GLY A 92 3.96 2.08 18.63
C GLY A 92 2.97 0.92 18.81
N THR A 93 3.17 -0.23 18.14
CA THR A 93 2.39 -1.45 18.38
C THR A 93 3.05 -2.32 19.46
N ILE A 94 2.30 -3.25 20.05
CA ILE A 94 2.81 -4.18 21.07
C ILE A 94 3.54 -5.34 20.40
N ASN A 95 4.77 -5.61 20.84
CA ASN A 95 5.50 -6.80 20.47
C ASN A 95 4.89 -8.01 21.20
N PRO A 96 4.34 -9.01 20.47
CA PRO A 96 3.68 -10.16 21.08
C PRO A 96 4.62 -11.05 21.89
N ALA A 97 5.93 -11.08 21.55
CA ALA A 97 6.90 -11.91 22.25
C ALA A 97 7.32 -11.33 23.62
N THR A 98 7.29 -10.00 23.76
CA THR A 98 7.78 -9.33 24.98
C THR A 98 6.69 -8.59 25.76
N GLY A 99 5.50 -8.41 25.17
CA GLY A 99 4.42 -7.57 25.72
C GLY A 99 4.74 -6.08 25.78
N ARG A 100 5.88 -5.64 25.23
CA ARG A 100 6.34 -4.24 25.25
C ARG A 100 6.10 -3.57 23.90
N TYR A 101 6.02 -2.24 23.90
CA TYR A 101 5.91 -1.49 22.66
C TYR A 101 7.17 -1.60 21.79
N TRP A 102 6.95 -1.70 20.48
CA TRP A 102 8.00 -1.55 19.47
C TRP A 102 8.50 -0.10 19.46
N THR A 103 9.67 0.10 20.05
CA THR A 103 10.40 1.36 19.99
C THR A 103 11.37 1.38 18.81
N ASP A 104 11.83 2.57 18.41
CA ASP A 104 12.91 2.73 17.43
C ASP A 104 14.14 1.87 17.75
N ASN A 105 14.48 1.76 19.04
CA ASN A 105 15.64 0.97 19.48
C ASN A 105 15.39 -0.53 19.35
N ALA A 106 14.19 -1.00 19.71
CA ALA A 106 13.81 -2.40 19.56
C ALA A 106 13.80 -2.82 18.08
N ILE A 107 13.24 -1.97 17.21
CA ILE A 107 13.23 -2.22 15.76
C ILE A 107 14.65 -2.21 15.19
N ALA A 108 15.49 -1.25 15.59
CA ALA A 108 16.87 -1.18 15.13
C ALA A 108 17.68 -2.44 15.53
N LEU A 109 17.48 -2.92 16.77
CA LEU A 109 18.08 -4.15 17.27
C LEU A 109 17.65 -5.36 16.41
N GLU A 110 16.35 -5.50 16.16
CA GLU A 110 15.78 -6.59 15.36
C GLU A 110 16.33 -6.61 13.93
N LEU A 111 16.52 -5.42 13.35
CA LEU A 111 17.10 -5.26 12.01
C LEU A 111 18.63 -5.38 11.98
N GLY A 112 19.29 -5.61 13.11
CA GLY A 112 20.75 -5.73 13.20
C GLY A 112 21.49 -4.43 12.84
N VAL A 113 20.89 -3.26 13.08
CA VAL A 113 21.46 -1.95 12.74
C VAL A 113 21.57 -1.04 13.96
N ARG A 114 22.54 -0.12 13.95
CA ARG A 114 22.65 0.89 15.02
C ARG A 114 21.46 1.85 14.95
N LEU A 115 20.92 2.26 16.11
CA LEU A 115 19.79 3.20 16.21
C LEU A 115 19.97 4.48 15.36
N LYS A 116 21.17 5.08 15.40
CA LYS A 116 21.50 6.25 14.57
C LYS A 116 21.38 5.97 13.07
N GLN A 117 21.85 4.81 12.62
CA GLN A 117 21.76 4.40 11.22
C GLN A 117 20.32 4.12 10.82
N TYR A 118 19.54 3.47 11.69
CA TYR A 118 18.11 3.23 11.48
C TYR A 118 17.34 4.54 11.24
N ARG A 119 17.47 5.50 12.16
CA ARG A 119 16.81 6.82 12.06
C ARG A 119 17.23 7.56 10.80
N HIS A 120 18.53 7.55 10.49
CA HIS A 120 19.05 8.17 9.27
C HIS A 120 18.49 7.52 7.99
N ARG A 121 18.48 6.18 7.93
CA ARG A 121 17.95 5.44 6.77
C ARG A 121 16.46 5.74 6.55
N ARG A 122 15.66 5.76 7.62
CA ARG A 122 14.23 6.12 7.60
C ARG A 122 14.02 7.55 7.13
N TYR A 123 14.72 8.52 7.73
CA TYR A 123 14.62 9.92 7.32
C TYR A 123 14.97 10.11 5.85
N HIS A 124 16.08 9.52 5.39
CA HIS A 124 16.49 9.60 4.00
C HIS A 124 15.46 8.97 3.05
N ALA A 125 14.83 7.85 3.44
CA ALA A 125 13.74 7.25 2.68
C ALA A 125 12.55 8.20 2.53
N MET A 126 12.11 8.83 3.62
CA MET A 126 11.01 9.80 3.62
C MET A 126 11.30 11.00 2.72
N VAL A 127 12.50 11.57 2.81
CA VAL A 127 12.90 12.72 1.99
C VAL A 127 12.92 12.35 0.50
N LYS A 128 13.51 11.20 0.14
CA LYS A 128 13.56 10.74 -1.26
C LYS A 128 12.16 10.46 -1.83
N LEU A 129 11.29 9.80 -1.06
CA LEU A 129 9.92 9.56 -1.48
C LEU A 129 9.16 10.88 -1.67
N GLY A 130 9.33 11.84 -0.76
CA GLY A 130 8.73 13.17 -0.90
C GLY A 130 9.21 13.90 -2.15
N GLN A 131 10.51 13.80 -2.48
CA GLN A 131 11.05 14.35 -3.71
C GLN A 131 10.42 13.69 -4.95
N TRP A 132 10.44 12.36 -5.04
CA TRP A 132 9.90 11.65 -6.19
C TRP A 132 8.39 11.81 -6.34
N LEU A 133 7.66 11.97 -5.24
CA LEU A 133 6.23 12.27 -5.28
C LEU A 133 5.98 13.63 -5.95
N ARG A 134 6.75 14.66 -5.60
CA ARG A 134 6.64 15.99 -6.24
C ARG A 134 6.99 15.94 -7.73
N GLU A 135 8.02 15.17 -8.09
CA GLU A 135 8.41 14.96 -9.49
C GLU A 135 7.28 14.26 -10.29
N ALA A 136 6.68 13.21 -9.73
CA ALA A 136 5.57 12.48 -10.37
C ALA A 136 4.31 13.34 -10.54
N GLU A 137 4.06 14.26 -9.62
CA GLU A 137 2.92 15.18 -9.70
C GLU A 137 3.17 16.33 -10.66
N GLY A 138 4.38 16.90 -10.67
CA GLY A 138 4.79 17.90 -11.66
C GLY A 138 4.72 17.35 -13.09
N ALA A 139 5.11 16.08 -13.28
CA ALA A 139 5.02 15.42 -14.59
C ALA A 139 3.56 15.24 -15.06
N LYS A 140 2.61 14.97 -14.15
CA LYS A 140 1.18 14.85 -14.49
C LYS A 140 0.55 16.16 -14.95
N VAL A 141 0.97 17.29 -14.39
CA VAL A 141 0.47 18.62 -14.79
C VAL A 141 0.90 18.93 -16.23
N ILE A 142 2.14 18.61 -16.59
CA ILE A 142 2.69 18.88 -17.94
C ILE A 142 2.05 17.98 -19.01
N SER A 143 1.66 16.75 -18.68
CA SER A 143 1.00 15.85 -19.64
C SER A 143 -0.49 16.14 -19.85
N GLY A 144 -1.17 16.75 -18.88
CA GLY A 144 -2.61 17.05 -18.97
C GLY A 144 -2.93 18.23 -19.89
N ASP A 145 -2.00 19.15 -20.09
CA ASP A 145 -2.19 20.33 -20.94
C ASP A 145 -2.05 20.03 -22.45
N ASN A 146 -1.48 18.87 -22.81
CA ASN A 146 -1.30 18.47 -24.22
C ASN A 146 -2.46 17.64 -24.80
N GLU A 147 -3.39 17.12 -23.97
CA GLU A 147 -4.57 16.39 -24.45
C GLU A 147 -5.80 17.29 -24.68
N ALA A 148 -5.77 18.54 -24.22
CA ALA A 148 -6.86 19.51 -24.45
C ALA A 148 -6.68 20.36 -25.72
N ALA A 149 -5.62 20.12 -26.50
CA ALA A 149 -5.26 20.90 -27.68
C ALA A 149 -5.26 20.09 -29.01
N ALA A 150 -5.85 18.89 -29.02
CA ALA A 150 -5.98 18.04 -30.21
C ALA A 150 -7.43 17.80 -30.61
#